data_AF-A0A432RMR3-F1
#
_entry.id   AF-A0A432RMR3-F1
#
_cell.length_a   1.000
_cell.length_b   1.000
_cell.length_c   1.000
_cell.angle_alpha   90.00
_cell.angle_beta   90.00
_cell.angle_gamma   90.00
#
_symmetry.space_group_name_H-M   'P 1'
#
loop_
_entity.id
_entity.type
_entity.pdbx_description
1 polymer ?
#
loop_
_entity_poly.entity_id
_entity_poly.type
_entity_poly.pdbx_seq_one_letter_code
_entity_poly.pdbx_strand_id
1 'polypeptide(L)' 'MSKPKVIVTRRWPEVVENRLKELYDVQLNEDDQPMSAEELKQALRSADAVL' A
#
# COMPACT_ATOMS: atom_id res chain seq x y z
N MET A 1 0.27 -19.39 5.81
CA MET A 1 -0.28 -18.67 4.64
C MET A 1 0.35 -17.29 4.64
N SER A 2 0.91 -16.85 3.51
CA SER A 2 1.44 -15.49 3.39
C SER A 2 0.28 -14.49 3.36
N LYS A 3 0.42 -13.35 4.05
CA LYS A 3 -0.56 -12.27 3.96
C LYS A 3 -0.50 -11.66 2.54
N PRO A 4 -1.63 -11.30 1.92
CA PRO A 4 -1.61 -10.57 0.65
C PRO A 4 -0.86 -9.26 0.81
N LYS A 5 -0.07 -8.90 -0.20
CA LYS A 5 0.69 -7.66 -0.22
C LYS A 5 -0.17 -6.52 -0.76
N VAL A 6 -0.28 -5.45 0.01
CA VAL A 6 -1.10 -4.27 -0.30
C VAL A 6 -0.22 -3.03 -0.31
N ILE A 7 -0.31 -2.21 -1.35
CA ILE A 7 0.42 -0.93 -1.42
C ILE A 7 -0.60 0.20 -1.41
N VAL A 8 -0.47 1.14 -0.47
CA VAL A 8 -1.31 2.33 -0.40
C VAL A 8 -0.58 3.49 -1.06
N THR A 9 -1.20 4.10 -2.06
CA THR A 9 -0.62 5.15 -2.91
C THR A 9 -0.66 6.54 -2.29
N ARG A 10 -1.47 6.74 -1.24
CA ARG A 10 -1.65 8.01 -0.52
C ARG A 10 -1.86 7.75 0.98
N ARG A 11 -1.69 8.78 1.79
CA ARG A 11 -1.89 8.66 3.24
C ARG A 11 -3.36 8.49 3.59
N TRP A 12 -3.65 7.53 4.47
CA TRP A 12 -4.99 7.25 4.95
C TRP A 12 -5.11 7.63 6.44
N PRO A 13 -6.33 7.68 7.00
CA PRO A 13 -6.49 7.83 8.44
C PRO A 13 -5.78 6.70 9.19
N GLU A 14 -5.10 7.02 10.29
CA GLU A 14 -4.28 6.09 11.07
C GLU A 14 -5.04 4.82 11.48
N VAL A 15 -6.33 4.96 11.83
CA VAL A 15 -7.20 3.82 12.17
C VAL A 15 -7.29 2.80 11.03
N VAL A 16 -7.28 3.24 9.77
CA VAL A 16 -7.33 2.36 8.60
C VAL A 16 -5.96 1.76 8.33
N GLU A 17 -4.89 2.53 8.45
CA GLU A 17 -3.51 2.05 8.29
C GLU A 17 -3.18 0.95 9.30
N ASN A 18 -3.58 1.12 10.56
CA ASN A 18 -3.42 0.12 11.61
C ASN A 18 -4.19 -1.16 11.26
N ARG A 19 -5.43 -1.04 10.77
CA ARG A 19 -6.23 -2.19 10.36
C ARG A 19 -5.62 -2.93 9.18
N LEU A 20 -5.04 -2.21 8.22
CA LEU A 20 -4.33 -2.81 7.08
C LEU A 20 -3.09 -3.59 7.55
N LYS A 21 -2.29 -3.05 8.47
CA LYS A 21 -1.11 -3.73 9.04
C LYS A 21 -1.47 -5.02 9.79
N GLU A 22 -2.62 -5.04 10.46
CA GLU A 22 -3.12 -6.25 11.13
C GLU A 22 -3.44 -7.36 10.12
N LEU A 23 -4.13 -7.02 9.03
CA LEU A 23 -4.72 -7.96 8.09
C LEU A 23 -3.80 -8.36 6.93
N TYR A 24 -2.90 -7.47 6.50
CA TYR A 24 -2.13 -7.59 5.26
C TYR A 24 -0.64 -7.30 5.45
N ASP A 25 0.17 -7.65 4.44
CA ASP A 25 1.54 -7.14 4.31
C ASP A 25 1.46 -5.79 3.58
N VAL A 26 1.38 -4.70 4.34
CA VAL A 26 1.08 -3.37 3.80
C VAL A 26 2.33 -2.50 3.68
N GLN A 27 2.48 -1.86 2.52
CA GLN A 27 3.41 -0.76 2.30
C GLN A 27 2.62 0.56 2.26
N LEU A 28 2.92 1.47 3.19
CA LEU A 28 2.28 2.78 3.29
C LEU A 28 3.12 3.85 2.60
N ASN A 29 2.44 4.91 2.16
CA ASN A 29 3.08 6.11 1.65
C ASN A 29 3.14 7.17 2.77
N GLU A 30 4.19 7.10 3.61
CA GLU A 30 4.33 7.92 4.82
C GLU A 30 4.47 9.42 4.50
N ASP A 31 5.11 9.75 3.37
CA ASP A 31 5.36 11.12 2.91
C ASP A 31 4.19 11.72 2.13
N ASP A 32 3.12 10.94 1.92
CA ASP A 32 1.93 11.29 1.14
C ASP A 32 2.26 11.87 -0.25
N GLN A 33 3.31 11.38 -0.90
CA GLN A 33 3.72 11.87 -2.22
C GLN A 33 2.98 11.13 -3.34
N PRO A 34 2.48 11.82 -4.37
CA PRO A 34 1.87 11.12 -5.51
C PRO A 34 2.91 10.21 -6.18
N MET A 35 2.59 8.92 -6.31
CA MET A 35 3.42 7.98 -7.07
C MET A 35 3.49 8.39 -8.54
N SER A 36 4.69 8.32 -9.11
CA SER A 36 4.91 8.44 -10.56
C SER A 36 4.30 7.25 -11.31
N ALA A 37 4.18 7.38 -12.62
CA ALA A 37 3.67 6.30 -13.47
C ALA A 37 4.55 5.03 -13.41
N GLU A 38 5.86 5.17 -13.19
CA GLU A 38 6.77 4.03 -13.05
C GLU A 38 6.59 3.34 -11.70
N GLU A 39 6.49 4.10 -10.62
CA GLU A 39 6.23 3.58 -9.27
C GLU A 39 4.88 2.85 -9.22
N LEU A 40 3.84 3.43 -9.82
CA LEU A 40 2.53 2.79 -9.88
C LEU A 40 2.56 1.49 -10.69
N LYS A 41 3.28 1.47 -11.82
CA LYS A 41 3.48 0.22 -12.61
C LYS A 41 4.22 -0.84 -11.79
N GLN A 42 5.21 -0.46 -11.00
CA GLN A 42 5.94 -1.38 -10.15
C GLN A 42 5.08 -1.89 -8.98
N ALA A 43 4.26 -1.04 -8.39
CA ALA A 43 3.31 -1.41 -7.35
C ALA A 43 2.32 -2.47 -7.88
N LEU A 44 1.72 -2.23 -9.04
CA LEU A 44 0.78 -3.16 -9.68
C LEU A 44 1.40 -4.51 -10.05
N ARG A 45 2.72 -4.56 -10.29
CA ARG A 45 3.44 -5.83 -10.60
C ARG A 45 3.85 -6.61 -9.37
N SER A 46 3.94 -5.96 -8.21
CA SER A 46 4.56 -6.52 -7.00
C SER A 46 3.61 -6.67 -5.83
N ALA A 47 2.38 -6.17 -5.93
CA ALA A 47 1.35 -6.27 -4.91
C ALA A 47 0.11 -7.00 -5.42
N ASP A 48 -0.60 -7.64 -4.50
CA ASP A 48 -1.90 -8.27 -4.77
C ASP A 48 -3.01 -7.21 -4.89
N ALA A 49 -2.84 -6.06 -4.23
CA ALA A 49 -3.72 -4.90 -4.35
C ALA A 49 -2.94 -3.57 -4.26
N VAL A 50 -3.42 -2.57 -5.00
CA VAL A 50 -2.94 -1.19 -4.96
C VAL A 50 -4.12 -0.28 -4.66
N LEU A 51 -4.00 0.55 -3.61
CA LEU A 51 -5.09 1.35 -3.01
C LEU A 51 -4.83 2.86 -3.11
#